data_AF-A0A0C1IV07-F1
#
_entry.id   AF-A0A0C1IV07-F1
#
_cell.length_a   1.000
_cell.length_b   1.000
_cell.length_c   1.000
_cell.angle_alpha   90.00
_cell.angle_beta   90.00
_cell.angle_gamma   90.00
#
_symmetry.space_group_name_H-M   'P 1'
#
loop_
_entity.id
_entity.type
_entity.pdbx_description
1 polymer ?
#
loop_
_entity_poly.entity_id
_entity_poly.type
_entity_poly.pdbx_seq_one_letter_code
_entity_poly.pdbx_strand_id
1 'polypeptide(L)'
;MTTIYRTERLIQRRHLAVIQQQTIMIALAGIAVLSALVLLNISLYFVLNAWMSPALSAAALAAANLTLACLLVLVAKRTNVEQEIAPAVEVRDMAIADIEDELSEMATEAREIVGAIKGIGSNPLGSLPTLLIPLLTALLKDRKDK
;
A
#
# COMPACT_ATOMS: atom_id res chain seq x y z
N MET A 1 21.20 16.29 7.09
CA MET A 1 19.81 16.30 6.59
C MET A 1 19.71 16.40 5.06
N THR A 2 20.46 17.27 4.36
CA THR A 2 20.37 17.44 2.89
C THR A 2 20.95 16.30 2.05
N THR A 3 21.90 15.53 2.58
CA THR A 3 22.54 14.40 1.89
C THR A 3 21.63 13.16 1.83
N ILE A 4 20.84 12.90 2.87
CA ILE A 4 19.89 11.78 2.94
C ILE A 4 18.78 11.98 1.89
N TYR A 5 18.18 13.18 1.86
CA TYR A 5 17.11 13.52 0.93
C TYR A 5 17.53 13.46 -0.56
N ARG A 6 18.80 13.81 -0.84
CA ARG A 6 19.35 13.74 -2.20
C ARG A 6 19.58 12.29 -2.65
N THR A 7 19.93 11.42 -1.71
CA THR A 7 20.16 10.00 -1.96
C THR A 7 18.84 9.25 -2.15
N GLU A 8 17.83 9.51 -1.31
CA GLU A 8 16.48 8.96 -1.48
C GLU A 8 15.86 9.35 -2.83
N ARG A 9 16.00 10.62 -3.23
CA ARG A 9 15.50 11.09 -4.53
C ARG A 9 16.21 10.43 -5.73
N LEU A 10 17.48 10.08 -5.59
CA LEU A 10 18.23 9.36 -6.64
C LEU A 10 17.79 7.89 -6.74
N ILE A 11 17.57 7.24 -5.59
CA ILE A 11 17.07 5.86 -5.52
C ILE A 11 15.65 5.77 -6.11
N GLN A 12 14.75 6.66 -5.71
CA GLN A 12 13.37 6.70 -6.24
C GLN A 12 13.33 6.90 -7.76
N ARG A 13 14.16 7.81 -8.29
CA ARG A 13 14.25 8.03 -9.75
C ARG A 13 14.74 6.77 -10.49
N ARG A 14 15.71 6.05 -9.94
CA ARG A 14 16.21 4.82 -10.56
C ARG A 14 15.17 3.71 -10.52
N HIS A 15 14.46 3.53 -9.40
CA HIS A 15 13.36 2.58 -9.30
C HIS A 15 12.26 2.87 -10.33
N LEU A 16 11.83 4.13 -10.45
CA LEU A 16 10.81 4.51 -11.43
C LEU A 16 11.26 4.25 -12.88
N ALA A 17 12.52 4.56 -13.21
CA ALA A 17 13.06 4.29 -14.54
C ALA A 17 13.10 2.78 -14.85
N VAL A 18 13.49 1.94 -13.89
CA VAL A 18 13.52 0.48 -14.05
C VAL A 18 12.10 -0.08 -14.23
N ILE A 19 11.15 0.34 -13.39
CA ILE A 19 9.74 -0.06 -13.50
C ILE A 19 9.17 0.37 -14.85
N GLN A 20 9.42 1.60 -15.30
CA GLN A 20 8.94 2.08 -16.59
C GLN A 20 9.50 1.25 -17.74
N GLN A 21 10.82 1.01 -17.76
CA GLN A 21 11.46 0.22 -18.81
C GLN A 21 10.97 -1.23 -18.80
N GLN A 22 10.82 -1.83 -17.62
CA GLN A 22 10.28 -3.17 -17.44
C GLN A 22 8.84 -3.26 -17.97
N THR A 23 7.98 -2.29 -17.65
CA THR A 23 6.60 -2.23 -18.14
C THR A 23 6.55 -2.15 -19.66
N ILE A 24 7.42 -1.35 -20.29
CA ILE A 24 7.50 -1.27 -21.76
C ILE A 24 7.91 -2.63 -22.35
N MET A 25 8.93 -3.29 -21.78
CA MET A 25 9.39 -4.59 -22.24
C MET A 25 8.31 -5.67 -22.07
N ILE A 26 7.59 -5.67 -20.95
CA ILE A 26 6.45 -6.58 -20.71
C ILE A 26 5.32 -6.31 -21.71
N ALA A 27 5.01 -5.04 -21.98
CA ALA A 27 4.00 -4.68 -22.97
C ALA A 27 4.37 -5.17 -24.38
N LEU A 28 5.62 -4.95 -24.81
CA LEU A 28 6.13 -5.44 -26.09
C LEU A 28 6.12 -6.98 -26.16
N ALA A 29 6.55 -7.65 -25.08
CA ALA A 29 6.48 -9.10 -24.99
C ALA A 29 5.02 -9.59 -25.07
N GLY A 30 4.08 -8.90 -24.43
CA GLY A 30 2.65 -9.17 -24.51
C GLY A 30 2.13 -9.11 -25.95
N ILE A 31 2.50 -8.06 -26.70
CA ILE A 31 2.15 -7.93 -28.13
C ILE A 31 2.73 -9.11 -28.96
N ALA A 32 3.99 -9.46 -28.71
CA ALA A 32 4.63 -10.58 -29.40
C ALA A 32 3.93 -11.92 -29.10
N VAL A 33 3.57 -12.17 -27.83
CA VAL A 33 2.85 -13.38 -27.40
C VAL A 33 1.46 -13.44 -28.02
N LEU A 34 0.70 -12.34 -28.03
CA LEU A 34 -0.60 -12.27 -28.70
C LEU A 34 -0.49 -12.57 -30.19
N SER A 35 0.50 -11.98 -30.86
CA SER A 35 0.74 -12.21 -32.29
C SER A 35 1.11 -13.67 -32.56
N ALA A 36 1.99 -14.24 -31.74
CA ALA A 36 2.36 -15.66 -31.82
C ALA A 36 1.16 -16.58 -31.57
N LEU A 37 0.26 -16.24 -30.64
CA LEU A 37 -0.93 -17.02 -30.34
C LEU A 37 -1.91 -17.06 -31.53
N VAL A 38 -2.09 -15.94 -32.22
CA VAL A 38 -2.91 -15.87 -33.45
C VAL A 38 -2.28 -16.73 -34.55
N LEU A 39 -0.98 -16.56 -34.81
CA LEU A 39 -0.27 -17.34 -35.83
C LEU A 39 -0.23 -18.83 -35.51
N LEU A 40 -0.10 -19.20 -34.24
CA LEU A 40 -0.15 -20.58 -33.79
C LEU A 40 -1.51 -21.21 -34.10
N ASN A 41 -2.61 -20.49 -33.85
CA ASN A 41 -3.94 -20.97 -34.20
C ASN A 41 -4.11 -21.18 -35.70
N ILE A 42 -3.65 -20.22 -36.51
CA ILE A 42 -3.69 -20.32 -37.97
C ILE A 42 -2.85 -21.51 -38.46
N SER A 43 -1.63 -21.64 -37.95
CA SER A 43 -0.72 -22.74 -38.28
C SER A 43 -1.33 -24.09 -37.91
N LEU A 44 -1.87 -24.22 -36.70
CA LEU A 44 -2.49 -25.46 -36.23
C LEU A 44 -3.74 -25.80 -37.05
N TYR A 45 -4.56 -24.81 -37.42
CA TYR A 45 -5.67 -25.01 -38.34
C TYR A 45 -5.21 -25.60 -39.67
N PHE A 46 -4.16 -25.06 -40.28
CA PHE A 46 -3.63 -25.58 -41.55
C PHE A 46 -3.10 -27.01 -41.42
N VAL A 47 -2.44 -27.33 -40.30
CA VAL A 47 -1.98 -28.70 -40.01
C VAL A 47 -3.16 -29.66 -39.91
N LEU A 48 -4.22 -29.29 -39.17
CA LEU A 48 -5.42 -30.12 -39.07
C LEU A 48 -6.10 -30.29 -40.44
N ASN A 49 -6.20 -29.20 -41.20
CA ASN A 49 -6.82 -29.21 -42.52
C ASN A 49 -6.04 -30.05 -43.56
N ALA A 50 -4.79 -30.40 -43.28
CA ALA A 50 -4.05 -31.37 -44.10
C ALA A 50 -4.55 -32.81 -43.92
N TRP A 51 -5.25 -33.12 -42.82
CA TRP A 51 -5.73 -34.47 -42.47
C TRP A 51 -7.25 -34.60 -42.44
N MET A 52 -8.00 -33.50 -42.32
CA MET A 52 -9.46 -33.52 -42.23
C MET A 52 -10.12 -32.35 -42.97
N SER A 53 -11.45 -32.36 -43.07
CA SER A 53 -12.20 -31.29 -43.74
C SER A 53 -12.06 -29.95 -43.00
N PRO A 54 -12.28 -28.81 -43.68
CA PRO A 54 -12.23 -27.48 -43.06
C PRO A 54 -13.15 -27.35 -41.85
N ALA A 55 -14.37 -27.90 -41.94
CA ALA A 55 -15.35 -27.86 -40.86
C ALA A 55 -14.88 -28.65 -39.62
N LEU A 56 -14.36 -29.86 -39.82
CA LEU A 56 -13.83 -30.68 -38.72
C LEU A 56 -12.57 -30.06 -38.11
N SER A 57 -11.71 -29.45 -38.92
CA SER A 57 -10.50 -28.75 -38.47
C SER A 57 -10.85 -27.59 -37.55
N ALA A 58 -11.82 -26.76 -37.97
CA ALA A 58 -12.30 -25.63 -37.17
C ALA A 58 -12.94 -26.11 -35.85
N ALA A 59 -13.76 -27.17 -35.90
CA ALA A 59 -14.39 -27.73 -34.72
C ALA A 59 -13.38 -28.30 -33.71
N ALA A 60 -12.39 -29.06 -34.19
CA ALA A 60 -11.33 -29.61 -33.35
C ALA A 60 -10.44 -28.52 -32.74
N LEU A 61 -10.08 -27.49 -33.51
CA LEU A 61 -9.31 -26.35 -33.00
C LEU A 61 -10.11 -25.56 -31.95
N ALA A 62 -11.41 -25.36 -32.16
CA ALA A 62 -12.28 -24.72 -31.18
C ALA A 62 -12.37 -25.52 -29.88
N ALA A 63 -12.50 -26.86 -29.97
CA ALA A 63 -12.50 -27.73 -28.80
C ALA A 63 -11.17 -27.67 -28.03
N ALA A 64 -10.03 -27.63 -28.74
CA ALA A 64 -8.72 -27.49 -28.13
C ALA A 64 -8.55 -26.15 -27.40
N ASN A 65 -8.98 -25.04 -28.01
CA ASN A 65 -8.94 -23.72 -27.37
C ASN A 65 -9.87 -23.63 -26.16
N LEU A 66 -11.05 -24.23 -26.22
CA LEU A 66 -11.97 -24.27 -25.07
C LEU A 66 -11.35 -25.06 -23.90
N THR A 67 -10.69 -26.18 -24.21
CA THR A 67 -9.95 -26.97 -23.22
C THR A 67 -8.83 -26.15 -22.59
N LEU A 68 -8.03 -25.46 -23.40
CA LEU A 68 -6.97 -24.56 -22.93
C LEU A 68 -7.53 -23.44 -22.04
N ALA A 69 -8.64 -22.81 -22.45
CA ALA A 69 -9.29 -21.77 -21.66
C ALA A 69 -9.75 -22.28 -20.30
N CYS A 70 -10.34 -23.48 -20.25
CA CYS A 70 -10.74 -24.13 -19.00
C CYS A 70 -9.52 -24.37 -18.08
N LEU A 71 -8.40 -24.86 -18.62
CA LEU A 71 -7.16 -25.04 -17.86
C LEU A 71 -6.62 -23.71 -17.33
N LEU A 72 -6.60 -22.66 -18.15
CA LEU A 72 -6.17 -21.33 -17.73
C LEU A 72 -7.05 -20.76 -16.61
N VAL A 73 -8.37 -20.94 -16.67
CA VAL A 73 -9.29 -20.54 -15.59
C VAL A 73 -8.99 -21.31 -14.31
N LEU A 74 -8.75 -22.63 -14.40
CA LEU A 74 -8.39 -23.43 -13.22
C LEU A 74 -7.07 -22.97 -12.59
N VAL A 75 -6.08 -22.60 -13.40
CA VAL A 75 -4.81 -22.04 -12.93
C VAL A 75 -5.02 -20.65 -12.32
N ALA A 76 -5.75 -19.76 -12.99
CA ALA A 76 -6.03 -18.42 -12.50
C ALA A 76 -6.74 -18.43 -11.15
N LYS A 77 -7.68 -19.37 -10.94
CA LYS A 77 -8.36 -19.55 -9.65
C LYS A 77 -7.43 -19.99 -8.52
N ARG A 78 -6.23 -20.51 -8.80
CA ARG A 78 -5.24 -20.89 -7.78
C ARG A 78 -4.35 -19.72 -7.36
N THR A 79 -4.29 -18.65 -8.14
CA THR A 79 -3.52 -17.44 -7.79
C THR A 79 -4.30 -16.67 -6.73
N ASN A 80 -3.88 -16.78 -5.47
CA ASN A 80 -4.58 -16.21 -4.32
C ASN A 80 -4.08 -14.78 -4.05
N VAL A 81 -4.79 -13.79 -4.58
CA VAL A 81 -4.49 -12.35 -4.40
C VAL A 81 -4.50 -11.96 -2.92
N GLU A 82 -5.35 -12.58 -2.09
CA GLU A 82 -5.39 -12.35 -0.65
C GLU A 82 -4.04 -12.65 0.04
N GLN A 83 -3.29 -13.64 -0.44
CA GLN A 83 -1.96 -13.95 0.12
C GLN A 83 -0.91 -12.91 -0.26
N GLU A 84 -1.02 -12.32 -1.45
CA GLU A 84 -0.07 -11.30 -1.91
C GLU A 84 -0.28 -9.96 -1.18
N ILE A 85 -1.53 -9.64 -0.80
CA ILE A 85 -1.86 -8.39 -0.09
C ILE A 85 -1.81 -8.53 1.44
N ALA A 86 -1.83 -9.75 1.98
CA ALA A 86 -1.86 -9.98 3.44
C ALA A 86 -0.76 -9.21 4.20
N PRO A 87 0.52 -9.19 3.76
CA PRO A 87 1.55 -8.42 4.47
C PRO A 87 1.32 -6.91 4.42
N ALA A 88 0.77 -6.39 3.30
CA ALA A 88 0.46 -4.97 3.18
C ALA A 88 -0.73 -4.57 4.06
N VAL A 89 -1.72 -5.47 4.20
CA VAL A 89 -2.85 -5.33 5.11
C VAL A 89 -2.38 -5.35 6.56
N GLU A 90 -1.51 -6.30 6.93
CA GLU A 90 -0.96 -6.41 8.29
C GLU A 90 -0.18 -5.17 8.71
N VAL A 91 0.69 -4.64 7.83
CA VAL A 91 1.45 -3.40 8.11
C VAL A 91 0.51 -2.20 8.25
N ARG A 92 -0.54 -2.10 7.43
CA ARG A 92 -1.55 -1.04 7.55
C ARG A 92 -2.29 -1.15 8.87
N ASP A 93 -2.70 -2.36 9.26
CA ASP A 93 -3.49 -2.57 10.47
C ASP A 93 -2.65 -2.29 11.72
N MET A 94 -1.35 -2.64 11.73
CA MET A 94 -0.41 -2.23 12.77
C MET A 94 -0.27 -0.70 12.86
N ALA A 95 -0.13 -0.01 11.71
CA ALA A 95 -0.04 1.45 11.70
C ALA A 95 -1.33 2.14 12.18
N ILE A 96 -2.50 1.54 11.92
CA ILE A 96 -3.78 2.04 12.44
C ILE A 96 -3.85 1.84 13.96
N ALA A 97 -3.44 0.67 14.46
CA ALA A 97 -3.42 0.38 15.90
C ALA A 97 -2.52 1.37 16.66
N ASP A 98 -1.33 1.67 16.14
CA ASP A 98 -0.42 2.65 16.74
C ASP A 98 -1.06 4.05 16.84
N ILE A 99 -1.80 4.46 15.80
CA ILE A 99 -2.53 5.75 15.81
C ILE A 99 -3.69 5.74 16.82
N GLU A 100 -4.41 4.61 16.95
CA GLU A 100 -5.47 4.47 17.95
C GLU A 100 -4.93 4.59 19.38
N ASP A 101 -3.79 3.97 19.66
CA ASP A 101 -3.10 4.06 20.95
C ASP A 101 -2.67 5.50 21.25
N GLU A 102 -1.99 6.18 20.30
CA GLU A 102 -1.61 7.59 20.45
C GLU A 102 -2.82 8.51 20.69
N LEU A 103 -3.93 8.30 19.95
CA LEU A 103 -5.16 9.09 20.14
C LEU A 103 -5.80 8.85 21.52
N SER A 104 -5.73 7.61 22.04
CA SER A 104 -6.25 7.27 23.35
C SER A 104 -5.46 7.94 24.49
N GLU A 105 -4.14 8.02 24.33
CA GLU A 105 -3.23 8.67 25.27
C GLU A 105 -3.48 10.18 25.27
N MET A 106 -3.57 10.81 24.08
CA MET A 106 -3.93 12.23 23.94
C MET A 106 -5.30 12.56 24.54
N ALA A 107 -6.30 11.69 24.36
CA ALA A 107 -7.64 11.88 24.93
C ALA A 107 -7.62 11.80 26.47
N THR A 108 -6.76 10.96 27.03
CA THR A 108 -6.57 10.82 28.48
C THR A 108 -5.89 12.07 29.04
N GLU A 109 -4.80 12.51 28.41
CA GLU A 109 -4.07 13.72 28.81
C GLU A 109 -4.95 14.97 28.73
N ALA A 110 -5.79 15.09 27.68
CA ALA A 110 -6.77 16.17 27.56
C ALA A 110 -7.82 16.13 28.69
N ARG A 111 -8.30 14.94 29.09
CA ARG A 111 -9.22 14.79 30.23
C ARG A 111 -8.57 15.17 31.56
N GLU A 112 -7.31 14.82 31.76
CA GLU A 112 -6.54 15.23 32.95
C GLU A 112 -6.38 16.75 33.03
N ILE A 113 -6.05 17.40 31.90
CA ILE A 113 -5.96 18.86 31.82
C ILE A 113 -7.32 19.51 32.14
N VAL A 114 -8.41 19.03 31.55
CA VAL A 114 -9.77 19.53 31.83
C VAL A 114 -10.15 19.29 33.30
N GLY A 115 -9.79 18.14 33.87
CA GLY A 115 -9.99 17.81 35.27
C GLY A 115 -9.24 18.76 36.20
N ALA A 116 -7.97 19.05 35.91
CA ALA A 116 -7.15 20.01 36.65
C ALA A 116 -7.75 21.42 36.61
N ILE A 117 -8.24 21.87 35.45
CA ILE A 117 -8.91 23.17 35.29
C ILE A 117 -10.22 23.23 36.10
N LYS A 118 -11.05 22.18 36.06
CA LYS A 118 -12.28 22.10 36.88
C LYS A 118 -11.99 22.02 38.38
N GLY A 119 -10.91 21.37 38.78
CA GLY A 119 -10.43 21.32 40.17
C GLY A 119 -10.05 22.69 40.72
N ILE A 120 -9.46 23.55 39.89
CA ILE A 120 -9.15 24.94 40.25
C ILE A 120 -10.43 25.75 40.51
N GLY A 121 -11.49 25.54 39.73
CA GLY A 121 -12.78 26.23 39.92
C GLY A 121 -13.60 25.76 41.13
N SER A 122 -13.39 24.52 41.59
CA SER A 122 -14.13 23.93 42.71
C SER A 122 -13.48 24.16 44.08
N ASN A 123 -12.21 24.60 44.13
CA ASN A 123 -11.54 24.92 45.39
C ASN A 123 -10.51 26.08 45.29
N PRO A 124 -10.97 27.33 45.10
CA PRO A 124 -10.11 28.48 44.79
C PRO A 124 -9.18 28.92 45.94
N LEU A 125 -9.41 28.46 47.18
CA LEU A 125 -8.65 28.87 48.36
C LEU A 125 -7.53 27.88 48.75
N GLY A 126 -7.56 26.65 48.23
CA GLY A 126 -6.57 25.60 48.56
C GLY A 126 -5.36 25.53 47.61
N SER A 127 -5.48 26.07 46.38
CA SER A 127 -4.48 25.94 45.30
C SER A 127 -3.62 27.20 45.07
N LEU A 128 -3.95 28.30 45.74
CA LEU A 128 -3.19 29.56 45.67
C LEU A 128 -1.69 29.41 46.02
N PRO A 129 -1.28 28.65 47.06
CA PRO A 129 0.14 28.57 47.40
C PRO A 129 0.99 27.84 46.34
N THR A 130 0.42 26.84 45.67
CA THR A 130 1.12 25.98 44.72
C THR A 130 1.29 26.60 43.32
N LEU A 131 0.41 27.52 42.92
CA LEU A 131 0.49 28.23 41.63
C LEU A 131 1.34 29.51 41.71
N LEU A 132 1.41 30.14 42.89
CA LEU A 132 2.18 31.37 43.07
C LEU A 132 3.69 31.12 43.06
N ILE A 133 4.16 29.97 43.55
CA ILE A 133 5.60 29.67 43.62
C ILE A 133 6.23 29.62 42.20
N PRO A 134 5.69 28.87 41.21
CA PRO A 134 6.28 28.83 39.87
C PRO A 134 6.23 30.19 39.15
N LEU A 135 5.13 30.95 39.27
CA LEU A 135 4.98 32.27 38.64
C LEU A 135 5.91 33.32 39.24
N LEU A 136 6.04 33.34 40.58
CA LEU A 136 7.00 34.22 41.26
C LEU A 136 8.43 33.85 40.88
N THR A 137 8.75 32.56 40.78
CA THR A 137 10.10 32.11 40.40
C THR A 137 10.41 32.45 38.94
N ALA A 138 9.43 32.36 38.03
CA ALA A 138 9.58 32.78 36.64
C ALA A 138 9.78 34.31 36.51
N LEU A 139 9.01 35.10 37.26
CA LEU A 139 9.15 36.57 37.30
C LEU A 139 10.45 37.05 37.97
N LEU A 140 10.93 36.34 38.99
CA LEU A 140 12.21 36.63 39.65
C LEU A 140 13.42 36.25 38.78
N LYS A 141 13.29 35.23 37.94
CA LYS A 141 14.35 34.81 37.02
C LYS A 141 14.51 35.79 35.85
N ASP A 142 13.43 36.35 35.34
CA ASP A 142 13.44 37.36 34.27
C ASP A 142 14.10 38.69 34.71
N ARG A 143 14.02 39.03 36.01
CA ARG A 143 14.67 40.22 36.59
C ARG A 143 16.18 40.06 36.88
N LYS A 144 16.71 38.84 36.86
CA LYS A 144 18.14 38.58 37.16
C LYS A 144 19.02 38.56 35.91
N ASP A 145 18.41 38.62 34.72
CA ASP A 145 19.09 38.63 33.42
C ASP A 145 19.08 40.01 32.74
N LYS A 146 18.88 41.09 33.51
CA LYS A 146 19.14 42.48 33.10
C LYS A 146 20.20 43.13 33.98
#